data_AF-A0A7C2HDV7-F1
#
_entry.id   AF-A0A7C2HDV7-F1
#
_cell.length_a   1.000
_cell.length_b   1.000
_cell.length_c   1.000
_cell.angle_alpha   90.00
_cell.angle_beta   90.00
_cell.angle_gamma   90.00
#
_symmetry.space_group_name_H-M   'P 1'
#
loop_
_entity.id
_entity.type
_entity.pdbx_description
1 polymer ?
#
loop_
_entity_poly.entity_id
_entity_poly.type
_entity_poly.pdbx_seq_one_letter_code
_entity_poly.pdbx_strand_id
1 'polypeptide(L)'
;MTGGAVTAPSSAPVSGPRLAARFATEAARFATEVVLFDPEDGRLVVLSGAAASVWTACDGRAADEVARAAGLGVRRVRRILRDLERAGAVAREGAGWRQRACVEV
;
A
#
# COMPACT_ATOMS: atom_id res chain seq x y z
N MET A 1 39.70 -45.49 5.42
CA MET A 1 38.85 -44.72 4.46
C MET A 1 37.40 -45.02 4.79
N THR A 2 36.71 -44.16 5.53
CA THR A 2 35.30 -44.33 5.90
C THR A 2 34.51 -43.14 5.37
N GLY A 3 33.80 -43.35 4.25
CA GLY A 3 32.92 -42.36 3.65
C GLY A 3 31.60 -42.29 4.42
N GLY A 4 31.39 -41.21 5.18
CA GLY A 4 30.10 -40.87 5.75
C GLY A 4 29.19 -40.31 4.67
N ALA A 5 28.04 -40.94 4.44
CA ALA A 5 27.00 -40.41 3.56
C ALA A 5 26.37 -39.17 4.22
N VAL A 6 26.70 -38.00 3.69
CA VAL A 6 26.00 -36.74 4.04
C VAL A 6 24.67 -36.74 3.28
N THR A 7 23.57 -37.00 3.99
CA THR A 7 22.22 -36.77 3.44
C THR A 7 22.00 -35.26 3.28
N ALA A 8 21.93 -34.79 2.04
CA ALA A 8 21.56 -33.41 1.72
C ALA A 8 20.15 -33.09 2.24
N PRO A 9 19.88 -31.86 2.72
CA PRO A 9 18.53 -31.46 3.08
C PRO A 9 17.62 -31.53 1.86
N SER A 10 16.49 -32.22 2.03
CA SER A 10 15.44 -32.39 1.03
C SER A 10 15.04 -31.02 0.45
N SER A 11 15.40 -30.80 -0.81
CA SER A 11 14.94 -29.68 -1.62
C SER A 11 13.55 -30.00 -2.16
N ALA A 12 12.59 -30.27 -1.27
CA ALA A 12 11.21 -30.40 -1.70
C ALA A 12 10.77 -29.04 -2.28
N PRO A 13 10.38 -28.96 -3.57
CA PRO A 13 9.86 -27.72 -4.11
C PRO A 13 8.61 -27.36 -3.33
N VAL A 14 8.59 -26.18 -2.69
CA VAL A 14 7.40 -25.68 -2.02
C VAL A 14 6.39 -25.33 -3.10
N SER A 15 5.56 -26.30 -3.49
CA SER A 15 4.68 -26.21 -4.65
C SER A 15 3.70 -25.04 -4.59
N GLY A 16 3.72 -24.27 -5.69
CA GLY A 16 2.57 -23.77 -6.45
C GLY A 16 1.69 -22.70 -5.79
N PRO A 17 0.65 -23.03 -5.00
CA PRO A 17 -0.42 -22.07 -4.71
C PRO A 17 -0.17 -21.17 -3.50
N ARG A 18 0.42 -21.68 -2.41
CA ARG A 18 0.67 -20.88 -1.19
C ARG A 18 1.80 -19.89 -1.36
N LEU A 19 2.82 -20.27 -2.12
CA LEU A 19 3.93 -19.40 -2.46
C LEU A 19 3.48 -18.32 -3.46
N ALA A 20 2.73 -18.69 -4.51
CA ALA A 20 2.12 -17.74 -5.43
C ALA A 20 1.13 -16.79 -4.74
N ALA A 21 0.32 -17.26 -3.79
CA ALA A 21 -0.58 -16.41 -3.00
C ALA A 21 0.19 -15.45 -2.08
N ARG A 22 1.30 -15.91 -1.48
CA ARG A 22 2.20 -15.03 -0.71
C ARG A 22 2.82 -13.98 -1.62
N PHE A 23 3.39 -14.37 -2.75
CA PHE A 23 3.96 -13.43 -3.72
C PHE A 23 2.92 -12.49 -4.33
N ALA A 24 1.69 -12.94 -4.58
CA ALA A 24 0.59 -12.08 -5.02
C ALA A 24 0.16 -11.10 -3.91
N THR A 25 0.18 -11.53 -2.64
CA THR A 25 -0.07 -10.65 -1.49
C THR A 25 1.06 -9.66 -1.28
N GLU A 26 2.32 -10.07 -1.49
CA GLU A 26 3.50 -9.22 -1.45
C GLU A 26 3.47 -8.24 -2.64
N ALA A 27 3.24 -8.72 -3.86
CA ALA A 27 3.12 -7.90 -5.06
C ALA A 27 1.94 -6.92 -4.96
N ALA A 28 0.81 -7.31 -4.38
CA ALA A 28 -0.30 -6.39 -4.09
C ALA A 28 0.05 -5.35 -3.00
N ARG A 29 1.04 -5.63 -2.14
CA ARG A 29 1.62 -4.61 -1.23
C ARG A 29 2.58 -3.66 -1.95
N PHE A 30 3.15 -4.06 -3.09
CA PHE A 30 4.16 -3.31 -3.83
C PHE A 30 3.66 -2.68 -5.15
N ALA A 31 2.50 -3.07 -5.67
CA ALA A 31 2.00 -2.62 -6.96
C ALA A 31 0.93 -1.55 -6.78
N THR A 32 1.36 -0.34 -6.44
CA THR A 32 0.81 0.93 -6.92
C THR A 32 1.62 2.01 -6.22
N GLU A 33 2.71 2.44 -6.86
CA GLU A 33 3.28 3.73 -6.52
C GLU A 33 2.37 4.79 -7.13
N VAL A 34 1.96 5.74 -6.30
CA VAL A 34 1.20 6.91 -6.75
C VAL A 34 2.14 8.10 -6.61
N VAL A 35 2.40 8.77 -7.73
CA VAL A 35 3.19 10.00 -7.75
C VAL A 35 2.22 11.16 -7.93
N LEU A 36 2.21 12.08 -6.97
CA LEU A 36 1.42 13.31 -7.02
C LEU A 36 2.37 14.48 -7.28
N PHE A 37 2.03 15.34 -8.22
CA PHE A 37 2.83 16.50 -8.57
C PHE A 37 2.07 17.79 -8.27
N ASP A 38 2.44 18.53 -7.23
CA ASP A 38 1.88 19.85 -6.94
C ASP A 38 2.53 20.93 -7.84
N PRO A 39 1.79 21.51 -8.81
CA PRO A 39 2.33 22.47 -9.76
C PRO A 39 2.57 23.86 -9.15
N GLU A 40 1.88 24.21 -8.07
CA GLU A 40 1.99 25.53 -7.43
C GLU A 40 3.30 25.62 -6.65
N ASP A 41 3.65 24.53 -5.95
CA ASP A 41 4.87 24.45 -5.13
C ASP A 41 6.02 23.70 -5.84
N GLY A 42 5.78 23.11 -7.01
CA GLY A 42 6.75 22.27 -7.74
C GLY A 42 7.18 21.02 -6.97
N ARG A 43 6.28 20.45 -6.15
CA ARG A 43 6.59 19.35 -5.23
C ARG A 43 6.11 18.00 -5.75
N LEU A 44 6.90 16.97 -5.50
CA LEU A 44 6.53 15.58 -5.77
C LEU A 44 6.28 14.84 -4.46
N VAL A 45 5.14 14.16 -4.39
CA VAL A 45 4.79 13.25 -3.28
C VAL A 45 4.67 11.85 -3.83
N VAL A 46 5.57 10.97 -3.41
CA VAL A 46 5.55 9.55 -3.78
C VAL A 46 4.88 8.76 -2.67
N LEU A 47 3.77 8.10 -2.98
CA LEU A 47 3.03 7.23 -2.09
C LEU A 47 3.26 5.78 -2.49
N SER A 48 3.53 4.91 -1.52
CA SER A 48 3.68 3.48 -1.75
C SER A 48 2.94 2.65 -0.70
N GLY A 49 2.67 1.40 -1.05
CA GLY A 49 1.99 0.43 -0.19
C GLY A 49 0.71 0.98 0.44
N ALA A 50 0.63 0.95 1.77
CA ALA A 50 -0.58 1.35 2.49
C ALA A 50 -0.99 2.83 2.27
N ALA A 51 -0.04 3.73 1.99
CA ALA A 51 -0.36 5.13 1.72
C ALA A 51 -1.05 5.29 0.37
N ALA A 52 -0.54 4.63 -0.66
CA ALA A 52 -1.15 4.58 -1.98
C ALA A 52 -2.55 3.96 -1.92
N SER A 53 -2.69 2.79 -1.27
CA SER A 53 -4.02 2.14 -1.13
C SER A 53 -5.04 3.01 -0.39
N VAL A 54 -4.61 3.72 0.65
CA VAL A 54 -5.49 4.65 1.39
C VAL A 54 -5.86 5.84 0.54
N TRP A 55 -4.90 6.45 -0.17
CA TRP A 55 -5.17 7.56 -1.07
C TRP A 55 -6.14 7.16 -2.18
N THR A 56 -5.92 6.03 -2.86
CA THR A 56 -6.83 5.50 -3.89
C THR A 56 -8.24 5.24 -3.35
N ALA A 57 -8.36 4.78 -2.10
CA ALA A 57 -9.64 4.41 -1.52
C ALA A 57 -10.39 5.57 -0.84
N CYS A 58 -9.79 6.75 -0.67
CA CYS A 58 -10.34 7.77 0.22
C CYS A 58 -11.43 8.66 -0.38
N ASP A 59 -11.55 8.76 -1.70
CA ASP A 59 -12.37 9.78 -2.35
C ASP A 59 -13.86 9.73 -1.96
N GLY A 60 -14.31 10.78 -1.26
CA GLY A 60 -15.65 10.94 -0.71
C GLY A 60 -15.96 10.07 0.53
N ARG A 61 -15.00 9.29 1.04
CA ARG A 61 -15.26 8.24 2.04
C ARG A 61 -14.84 8.63 3.45
N ALA A 62 -15.57 8.13 4.44
CA ALA A 62 -15.19 8.22 5.83
C ALA A 62 -14.05 7.23 6.17
N ALA A 63 -13.27 7.51 7.22
CA ALA A 63 -12.07 6.73 7.53
C ALA A 63 -12.31 5.23 7.79
N ASP A 64 -13.50 4.83 8.25
CA ASP A 64 -13.90 3.43 8.46
C ASP A 64 -14.25 2.72 7.14
N GLU A 65 -14.82 3.44 6.17
CA GLU A 65 -15.09 2.94 4.82
C GLU A 65 -13.78 2.75 4.06
N VAL A 66 -12.85 3.72 4.18
CA VAL A 66 -11.49 3.61 3.66
C VAL A 66 -10.76 2.41 4.26
N ALA A 67 -10.91 2.18 5.56
CA ALA A 67 -10.33 1.03 6.25
C ALA A 67 -10.85 -0.31 5.71
N ARG A 68 -12.15 -0.41 5.47
CA ARG A 68 -12.76 -1.58 4.83
C ARG A 68 -12.23 -1.78 3.40
N ALA A 69 -12.20 -0.72 2.60
CA ALA A 69 -11.75 -0.78 1.20
C ALA A 69 -10.25 -1.12 1.06
N ALA A 70 -9.40 -0.58 1.94
CA ALA A 70 -7.96 -0.82 1.92
C ALA A 70 -7.54 -2.11 2.65
N GLY A 71 -8.46 -2.81 3.32
CA GLY A 71 -8.14 -3.99 4.14
C GLY A 71 -7.23 -3.67 5.34
N LEU A 72 -7.34 -2.47 5.90
CA LEU A 72 -6.49 -1.96 6.98
C LEU A 72 -7.30 -1.67 8.25
N GLY A 73 -6.62 -1.59 9.41
CA GLY A 73 -7.25 -1.15 10.64
C GLY A 73 -7.54 0.37 10.64
N VAL A 74 -8.73 0.78 11.10
CA VAL A 74 -9.18 2.20 11.11
C VAL A 74 -8.22 3.14 11.83
N ARG A 75 -7.54 2.71 12.91
CA ARG A 75 -6.52 3.52 13.60
C ARG A 75 -5.31 3.82 12.72
N ARG A 76 -4.89 2.85 11.91
CA ARG A 76 -3.79 2.99 10.95
C ARG A 76 -4.21 3.93 9.83
N VAL A 77 -5.41 3.74 9.29
CA VAL A 77 -5.97 4.61 8.23
C VAL A 77 -6.10 6.06 8.69
N ARG A 78 -6.63 6.32 9.89
CA ARG A 78 -6.69 7.68 10.46
C ARG A 78 -5.30 8.33 10.65
N ARG A 79 -4.24 7.54 10.82
CA ARG A 79 -2.87 8.06 10.87
C ARG A 79 -2.42 8.45 9.45
N ILE A 80 -2.54 7.51 8.52
CA ILE A 80 -2.16 7.72 7.11
C ILE A 80 -2.90 8.91 6.50
N LEU A 81 -4.22 9.05 6.71
CA LEU A 81 -4.99 10.17 6.17
C LEU A 81 -4.52 11.53 6.72
N ARG A 82 -4.13 11.60 8.00
CA ARG A 82 -3.55 12.82 8.58
C ARG A 82 -2.17 13.13 8.01
N ASP A 83 -1.37 12.11 7.72
CA ASP A 83 -0.06 12.30 7.11
C ASP A 83 -0.20 12.74 5.65
N LEU A 84 -1.15 12.17 4.90
CA LEU A 84 -1.52 12.60 3.55
C LEU A 84 -2.07 14.03 3.52
N GLU A 85 -2.88 14.42 4.52
CA GLU A 85 -3.41 15.77 4.65
C GLU A 85 -2.30 16.80 4.85
N ARG A 86 -1.33 16.50 5.72
CA ARG A 86 -0.14 17.34 5.93
C ARG A 86 0.73 17.44 4.68
N ALA A 87 0.78 16.37 3.89
CA ALA A 87 1.48 16.34 2.61
C ALA A 87 0.68 17.02 1.48
N GLY A 88 -0.54 17.53 1.74
CA GLY A 88 -1.39 18.16 0.74
C GLY A 88 -2.07 17.19 -0.23
N ALA A 89 -1.87 15.88 -0.08
CA ALA A 89 -2.35 14.84 -1.00
C ALA A 89 -3.86 14.56 -0.88
N VAL A 90 -4.44 14.87 0.28
CA VAL A 90 -5.88 14.77 0.54
C VAL A 90 -6.34 15.96 1.36
N ALA A 91 -7.64 16.24 1.34
CA ALA A 91 -8.28 17.19 2.23
C ALA A 91 -9.50 16.56 2.89
N ARG A 92 -9.84 17.04 4.09
CA ARG A 92 -11.09 16.66 4.74
C ARG A 92 -12.25 17.49 4.18
N GLU A 93 -13.32 16.83 3.74
CA GLU A 93 -14.54 17.46 3.22
C GLU A 93 -15.74 16.90 3.99
N GLY A 94 -16.25 17.69 4.94
CA GLY A 94 -17.28 17.25 5.88
C GLY A 94 -16.83 16.01 6.68
N ALA A 95 -17.58 14.92 6.53
CA ALA A 95 -17.27 13.64 7.18
C ALA A 95 -16.26 12.77 6.40
N GLY A 96 -16.03 13.10 5.12
CA GLY A 96 -15.21 12.31 4.21
C GLY A 96 -13.82 12.91 3.96
N TRP A 97 -13.04 12.18 3.20
CA TRP A 97 -11.74 12.59 2.67
C TRP A 97 -11.83 12.72 1.16
N ARG A 98 -11.13 13.69 0.59
CA ARG A 98 -11.08 13.89 -0.85
C ARG A 98 -9.65 13.92 -1.30
N GLN A 99 -9.37 13.26 -2.41
CA GLN A 99 -8.06 13.36 -3.05
C GLN A 99 -7.87 14.80 -3.50
N ARG A 100 -6.72 15.39 -3.18
CA ARG A 100 -6.26 16.59 -3.87
C ARG A 100 -5.39 16.11 -5.02
N ALA A 101 -6.01 16.01 -6.19
CA ALA A 101 -5.30 15.67 -7.40
C ALA A 101 -4.44 16.85 -7.80
N CYS A 102 -3.15 16.60 -7.98
CA CYS A 102 -2.34 17.37 -8.89
C CYS A 102 -1.73 16.35 -9.88
N VAL A 103 -2.52 16.17 -10.94
CA VAL A 103 -2.41 15.45 -12.23
C VAL A 103 -1.27 14.43 -12.46
N GLU A 104 -1.65 13.26 -12.98
CA GLU A 104 -0.82 12.23 -13.62
C GLU A 104 0.03 12.80 -14.76
N VAL A 105 1.34 12.46 -14.80
CA VAL A 105 2.14 12.54 -16.03
C VAL A 105 2.33 11.14 -16.59
#